data_AF-T2JM13-F1
#
_entry.id   AF-T2JM13-F1
#
_cell.length_a   1.000
_cell.length_b   1.000
_cell.length_c   1.000
_cell.angle_alpha   90.00
_cell.angle_beta   90.00
_cell.angle_gamma   90.00
#
_symmetry.space_group_name_H-M   'P 1'
#
loop_
_entity.id
_entity.type
_entity.pdbx_description
1 polymer ?
#
loop_
_entity_poly.entity_id
_entity_poly.type
_entity_poly.pdbx_seq_one_letter_code
_entity_poly.pdbx_strand_id
1 'polypeptide(L)'
;MTVQDDARENQLIKLFQLEQPPNRRRNDTDALLNYKGKTFYFELKSTTKNSVTTVRDFGIEHIKKWQNKHWIIGFYDQETNLKYCHYASPKEMSKWIKEKEQYIAGDFKLAQLVPNLINLQVMYNIVGEKQYYTIQDAKKFKSGSTH
;
A
#
# COMPACT_ATOMS: atom_id res chain seq x y z
N MET A 1 19.52 0.11 -6.01
CA MET A 1 18.45 0.05 -4.98
C MET A 1 17.55 -1.14 -5.21
N THR A 2 16.83 -1.26 -6.34
CA THR A 2 15.90 -2.37 -6.60
C THR A 2 16.51 -3.77 -6.43
N VAL A 3 17.70 -4.02 -7.01
CA VAL A 3 18.40 -5.32 -6.88
C VAL A 3 18.72 -5.67 -5.41
N GLN A 4 19.03 -4.68 -4.57
CA GLN A 4 19.27 -4.91 -3.15
C GLN A 4 17.98 -5.19 -2.39
N ASP A 5 16.89 -4.48 -2.73
CA ASP A 5 15.58 -4.71 -2.12
C ASP A 5 15.05 -6.11 -2.49
N ASP A 6 15.21 -6.52 -3.75
CA ASP A 6 14.88 -7.86 -4.23
C ASP A 6 15.72 -8.93 -3.53
N ALA A 7 17.02 -8.70 -3.34
CA ALA A 7 17.89 -9.64 -2.63
C ALA A 7 17.48 -9.84 -1.17
N ARG A 8 17.13 -8.76 -0.46
CA ARG A 8 16.65 -8.81 0.94
C ARG A 8 15.31 -9.54 1.02
N GLU A 9 14.37 -9.23 0.12
CA GLU A 9 13.08 -9.91 0.09
C GLU A 9 13.23 -11.41 -0.17
N ASN A 10 14.03 -11.80 -1.16
CA ASN A 10 14.33 -13.21 -1.46
C ASN A 10 14.98 -13.93 -0.28
N GLN A 11 15.84 -13.25 0.48
CA GLN A 11 16.42 -13.83 1.69
C GLN A 11 15.37 -14.11 2.75
N LEU A 12 14.41 -13.19 2.98
CA LEU A 12 13.30 -13.42 3.92
C LEU A 12 12.41 -14.59 3.48
N ILE A 13 12.07 -14.65 2.19
CA ILE A 13 11.29 -15.74 1.60
C ILE A 13 11.97 -17.08 1.86
N LYS A 14 13.28 -17.18 1.59
CA LYS A 14 14.06 -18.39 1.82
C LYS A 14 14.15 -18.76 3.30
N LEU A 15 14.42 -17.78 4.17
CA LEU A 15 14.58 -18.00 5.61
C LEU A 15 13.30 -18.55 6.26
N PHE A 16 12.14 -18.03 5.86
CA PHE A 16 10.85 -18.41 6.40
C PHE A 16 10.10 -19.46 5.57
N GLN A 17 10.76 -20.05 4.57
CA GLN A 17 10.20 -21.07 3.68
C GLN A 17 8.86 -20.63 3.05
N LEU A 18 8.80 -19.37 2.61
CA LEU A 18 7.63 -18.81 1.96
C LEU A 18 7.69 -19.05 0.45
N GLU A 19 6.55 -18.87 -0.21
CA GLU A 19 6.39 -18.95 -1.65
C GLU A 19 6.06 -17.57 -2.21
N GLN A 20 6.64 -17.22 -3.37
CA GLN A 20 6.18 -16.07 -4.13
C GLN A 20 4.91 -16.45 -4.91
N PRO A 21 3.89 -15.56 -4.96
CA PRO A 21 2.72 -15.83 -5.77
C PRO A 21 3.09 -15.95 -7.26
N PRO A 22 2.56 -16.94 -8.00
CA PRO A 22 2.96 -17.23 -9.38
C PRO A 22 2.64 -16.11 -10.40
N ASN A 23 1.79 -15.14 -10.03
CA ASN A 23 1.39 -14.00 -10.87
C ASN A 23 1.55 -12.65 -10.15
N ARG A 24 2.61 -12.48 -9.35
CA ARG A 24 2.82 -11.26 -8.56
C ARG A 24 2.84 -10.00 -9.44
N ARG A 25 1.81 -9.17 -9.34
CA ARG A 25 1.86 -7.77 -9.79
C ARG A 25 2.51 -6.92 -8.69
N ARG A 26 3.05 -5.76 -9.06
CA ARG A 26 3.79 -4.85 -8.14
C ARG A 26 2.99 -4.41 -6.89
N ASN A 27 1.66 -4.53 -6.94
CA ASN A 27 0.75 -4.19 -5.84
C ASN A 27 0.21 -5.40 -5.07
N ASP A 28 0.62 -6.63 -5.41
CA ASP A 28 0.09 -7.86 -4.82
C ASP A 28 0.82 -8.25 -3.53
N THR A 29 0.42 -9.38 -2.96
CA THR A 29 1.06 -9.99 -1.80
C THR A 29 2.51 -10.38 -2.08
N ASP A 30 3.39 -10.11 -1.12
CA ASP A 30 4.83 -10.33 -1.27
C ASP A 30 5.15 -11.83 -1.21
N ALA A 31 4.55 -12.53 -0.26
CA ALA A 31 4.78 -13.95 -0.03
C ALA A 31 3.57 -14.65 0.59
N LEU A 32 3.49 -15.96 0.43
CA LEU A 32 2.49 -16.81 1.07
C LEU A 32 3.12 -18.04 1.72
N LEU A 33 2.42 -18.62 2.70
CA LEU A 33 2.77 -19.89 3.32
C LEU A 33 1.54 -20.80 3.28
N ASN A 34 1.68 -21.97 2.65
CA ASN A 34 0.68 -23.03 2.70
C ASN A 34 1.02 -23.98 3.85
N TYR A 35 0.20 -23.98 4.90
CA TYR A 35 0.43 -24.82 6.08
C TYR A 35 -0.88 -25.43 6.58
N LYS A 36 -0.92 -26.76 6.68
CA LYS A 36 -2.09 -27.54 7.14
C LYS A 36 -3.39 -27.18 6.41
N GLY A 37 -3.31 -27.06 5.08
CA GLY A 37 -4.48 -26.73 4.24
C GLY A 37 -4.98 -25.28 4.36
N LYS A 38 -4.21 -24.40 5.00
CA LYS A 38 -4.49 -22.96 5.07
C LYS A 38 -3.39 -22.18 4.38
N THR A 39 -3.78 -21.11 3.69
CA THR A 39 -2.85 -20.15 3.09
C THR A 39 -2.76 -18.93 3.98
N PHE A 40 -1.54 -18.57 4.39
CA PHE A 40 -1.24 -17.36 5.13
C PHE A 40 -0.53 -16.38 4.20
N TYR A 41 -0.99 -15.13 4.18
CA TYR A 41 -0.43 -14.09 3.33
C TYR A 41 0.50 -13.18 4.12
N PHE A 42 1.65 -12.86 3.54
CA PHE A 42 2.69 -12.06 4.16
C PHE A 42 2.94 -10.77 3.38
N GLU A 43 3.08 -9.69 4.12
CA GLU A 43 3.74 -8.47 3.68
C GLU A 43 5.19 -8.50 4.17
N LEU A 44 6.13 -8.31 3.25
CA LEU A 44 7.56 -8.28 3.55
C LEU A 44 8.05 -6.84 3.47
N LYS A 45 8.88 -6.47 4.44
CA LYS A 45 9.59 -5.20 4.45
C LYS A 45 11.02 -5.44 4.88
N SER A 46 11.92 -4.62 4.36
CA SER A 46 13.30 -4.58 4.84
C SER A 46 13.72 -3.13 5.07
N THR A 47 14.66 -2.94 5.99
CA THR A 47 15.24 -1.62 6.26
C THR A 47 16.67 -1.77 6.76
N THR A 48 17.52 -0.80 6.41
CA THR A 48 18.85 -0.61 6.98
C THR A 48 18.85 0.44 8.11
N LYS A 49 17.67 1.00 8.41
CA LYS A 49 17.43 2.02 9.45
C LYS A 49 16.57 1.43 10.57
N ASN A 50 16.27 2.26 11.57
CA ASN A 50 15.41 1.88 12.69
C ASN A 50 13.90 1.99 12.38
N SER A 51 13.52 2.34 11.14
CA SER A 51 12.12 2.48 10.75
C SER A 51 11.88 2.05 9.29
N VAL A 52 10.61 1.78 8.98
CA VAL A 52 10.13 1.43 7.63
C VAL A 52 9.17 2.53 7.18
N THR A 53 9.38 3.07 5.99
CA THR A 53 8.44 4.03 5.40
C THR A 53 7.24 3.28 4.82
N THR A 54 6.07 3.88 4.94
CA THR A 54 4.86 3.37 4.30
C THR A 54 4.52 4.28 3.13
N VAL A 55 4.27 3.64 1.99
CA VAL A 55 3.92 4.16 0.65
C VAL A 55 3.60 5.66 0.53
N ARG A 56 4.13 6.30 -0.53
CA ARG A 56 3.92 7.73 -0.83
C ARG A 56 2.45 8.08 -1.09
N ASP A 57 1.75 7.24 -1.86
CA ASP A 57 0.34 7.42 -2.22
C ASP A 57 -0.55 6.48 -1.38
N PHE A 58 -0.58 6.74 -0.08
CA PHE A 58 -1.33 5.90 0.85
C PHE A 58 -2.85 6.13 0.73
N GLY A 59 -3.63 5.05 0.76
CA GLY A 59 -5.07 5.11 0.52
C GLY A 59 -5.79 3.84 0.95
N ILE A 60 -7.12 3.81 0.77
CA ILE A 60 -7.98 2.75 1.30
C ILE A 60 -7.62 1.34 0.78
N GLU A 61 -7.11 1.24 -0.44
CA GLU A 61 -6.68 -0.04 -1.01
C GLU A 61 -5.49 -0.65 -0.26
N HIS A 62 -4.60 0.19 0.31
CA HIS A 62 -3.52 -0.28 1.17
C HIS A 62 -4.06 -0.83 2.49
N ILE A 63 -5.06 -0.17 3.08
CA ILE A 63 -5.74 -0.66 4.29
C ILE A 63 -6.34 -2.05 4.02
N LYS A 64 -7.14 -2.19 2.97
CA LYS A 64 -7.76 -3.47 2.58
C LYS A 64 -6.72 -4.56 2.33
N LYS A 65 -5.61 -4.22 1.65
CA LYS A 65 -4.50 -5.15 1.39
C LYS A 65 -3.86 -5.66 2.69
N TRP A 66 -3.68 -4.79 3.69
CA TRP A 66 -2.89 -5.11 4.88
C TRP A 66 -3.69 -5.80 6.00
N GLN A 67 -5.01 -5.59 6.08
CA GLN A 67 -5.85 -6.03 7.20
C GLN A 67 -5.72 -7.51 7.59
N ASN A 68 -5.49 -8.40 6.62
CA ASN A 68 -5.45 -9.85 6.85
C ASN A 68 -4.05 -10.47 6.68
N LYS A 69 -3.00 -9.63 6.68
CA LYS A 69 -1.64 -10.09 6.42
C LYS A 69 -0.82 -10.23 7.68
N HIS A 70 0.04 -11.24 7.67
CA HIS A 70 1.20 -11.32 8.53
C HIS A 70 2.29 -10.40 8.00
N TRP A 71 3.12 -9.87 8.89
CA TRP A 71 4.22 -8.99 8.51
C TRP A 71 5.53 -9.58 8.98
N ILE A 72 6.52 -9.56 8.09
CA ILE A 72 7.91 -9.84 8.44
C ILE A 72 8.74 -8.63 8.02
N ILE A 73 9.44 -8.05 9.00
CA ILE A 73 10.30 -6.89 8.81
C ILE A 73 11.74 -7.29 9.11
N GLY A 74 12.57 -7.35 8.08
CA GLY A 74 13.99 -7.63 8.20
C GLY A 74 14.81 -6.37 8.46
N PHE A 75 15.67 -6.40 9.48
CA PHE A 75 16.60 -5.32 9.80
C PHE A 75 18.01 -5.70 9.38
N TYR A 76 18.57 -4.91 8.47
CA TYR A 76 19.82 -5.17 7.79
C TYR A 76 20.91 -4.18 8.21
N ASP A 77 22.17 -4.56 8.01
CA ASP A 77 23.25 -3.56 7.94
C ASP A 77 23.24 -2.81 6.59
N GLN A 78 24.24 -1.95 6.36
CA GLN A 78 24.35 -1.16 5.13
C GLN A 78 24.64 -2.01 3.89
N GLU A 79 25.07 -3.25 4.07
CA GLU A 79 25.26 -4.21 3.00
C GLU A 79 23.94 -4.97 2.78
N THR A 80 23.93 -6.27 3.07
CA THR A 80 22.78 -7.18 2.95
C THR A 80 22.75 -8.21 4.07
N ASN A 81 23.47 -8.00 5.17
CA ASN A 81 23.48 -8.97 6.26
C ASN A 81 22.27 -8.72 7.16
N LEU A 82 21.39 -9.72 7.23
CA LEU A 82 20.22 -9.71 8.09
C LEU A 82 20.67 -9.83 9.55
N LYS A 83 20.32 -8.85 10.38
CA LYS A 83 20.63 -8.85 11.82
C LYS A 83 19.55 -9.55 12.62
N TYR A 84 18.30 -9.16 12.39
CA TYR A 84 17.13 -9.73 13.05
C TYR A 84 15.86 -9.45 12.25
N CYS A 85 14.79 -10.15 12.60
CA CYS A 85 13.46 -9.94 12.05
C CYS A 85 12.45 -9.64 13.15
N HIS A 86 11.47 -8.80 12.83
CA HIS A 86 10.22 -8.76 13.58
C HIS A 86 9.11 -9.42 12.79
N TYR A 87 8.31 -10.19 13.51
CA TYR A 87 7.06 -10.75 13.02
C TYR A 87 5.90 -10.05 13.73
N ALA A 88 4.83 -9.76 12.98
CA ALA A 88 3.57 -9.31 13.54
C ALA A 88 2.39 -10.01 12.85
N SER A 89 1.48 -10.55 13.63
CA SER A 89 0.23 -11.13 13.17
C SER A 89 -0.77 -10.05 12.71
N PRO A 90 -1.81 -10.42 11.94
CA PRO A 90 -2.89 -9.50 11.60
C PRO A 90 -3.50 -8.82 12.82
N LYS A 91 -3.61 -9.54 13.94
CA LYS A 91 -4.13 -9.02 15.21
C LYS A 91 -3.23 -7.93 15.79
N GLU A 92 -1.92 -8.14 15.79
CA GLU A 92 -0.95 -7.15 16.31
C GLU A 92 -0.88 -5.91 15.42
N MET A 93 -0.98 -6.09 14.10
CA MET A 93 -0.99 -4.99 13.14
C MET A 93 -2.31 -4.21 13.10
N SER A 94 -3.42 -4.79 13.58
CA SER A 94 -4.75 -4.22 13.49
C SER A 94 -4.86 -2.80 14.04
N LYS A 95 -4.22 -2.53 15.20
CA LYS A 95 -4.23 -1.21 15.84
C LYS A 95 -3.57 -0.17 14.94
N TRP A 96 -2.37 -0.47 14.45
CA TRP A 96 -1.62 0.42 13.58
C TRP A 96 -2.33 0.64 12.23
N ILE A 97 -2.90 -0.41 11.63
CA ILE A 97 -3.69 -0.29 10.39
C ILE A 97 -4.89 0.62 10.61
N LYS A 98 -5.59 0.50 11.75
CA LYS A 98 -6.73 1.36 12.09
C LYS A 98 -6.32 2.81 12.30
N GLU A 99 -5.17 3.06 12.93
CA GLU A 99 -4.61 4.42 13.03
C GLU A 99 -4.34 5.03 11.65
N LYS A 100 -3.83 4.22 10.70
CA LYS A 100 -3.63 4.65 9.32
C LYS A 100 -4.94 4.88 8.57
N GLU A 101 -5.96 4.05 8.80
CA GLU A 101 -7.30 4.25 8.24
C GLU A 101 -7.91 5.56 8.71
N GLN A 102 -7.79 5.87 10.01
CA GLN A 102 -8.23 7.13 10.59
C GLN A 102 -7.49 8.33 10.00
N TYR A 103 -6.18 8.21 9.77
CA TYR A 103 -5.36 9.25 9.17
C TYR A 103 -5.86 9.68 7.78
N ILE A 104 -6.37 8.75 6.96
CA ILE A 104 -6.90 9.04 5.62
C ILE A 104 -8.42 9.24 5.57
N ALA A 105 -9.13 9.10 6.70
CA ALA A 105 -10.58 9.13 6.72
C ALA A 105 -11.16 10.47 6.23
N GLY A 106 -10.45 11.58 6.50
CA GLY A 106 -10.82 12.91 6.00
C GLY A 106 -10.80 12.99 4.48
N ASP A 107 -9.69 12.58 3.86
CA ASP A 107 -9.50 12.58 2.41
C ASP A 107 -10.55 11.71 1.71
N PHE A 108 -10.84 10.55 2.28
CA PHE A 108 -11.87 9.65 1.75
C PHE A 108 -13.27 10.28 1.83
N LYS A 109 -13.60 10.93 2.95
CA LYS A 109 -14.89 11.60 3.11
C LYS A 109 -15.01 12.80 2.17
N LEU A 110 -13.94 13.56 1.96
CA LEU A 110 -13.90 14.63 0.97
C LEU A 110 -14.12 14.07 -0.44
N ALA A 111 -13.44 12.98 -0.81
CA ALA A 111 -13.61 12.34 -2.12
C ALA A 111 -15.06 11.89 -2.38
N GLN A 112 -15.83 11.54 -1.35
CA GLN A 112 -17.24 11.18 -1.46
C GLN A 112 -18.17 12.40 -1.54
N LEU A 113 -17.90 13.44 -0.75
CA LEU A 113 -18.80 14.61 -0.62
C LEU A 113 -18.57 15.65 -1.71
N VAL A 114 -17.32 15.93 -2.04
CA VAL A 114 -16.94 17.02 -2.95
C VAL A 114 -17.55 16.89 -4.35
N PRO A 115 -17.62 15.70 -4.99
CA PRO A 115 -18.19 15.58 -6.33
C PRO A 115 -19.61 16.15 -6.45
N ASN A 116 -20.46 15.95 -5.42
CA ASN A 116 -21.83 16.47 -5.40
C ASN A 116 -21.92 17.98 -5.12
N LEU A 117 -20.82 18.60 -4.68
CA LEU A 117 -20.70 20.03 -4.43
C LEU A 117 -20.05 20.77 -5.62
N ILE A 118 -19.56 20.04 -6.63
CA ILE A 118 -19.02 20.65 -7.85
C ILE A 118 -20.18 21.26 -8.63
N ASN A 119 -20.19 22.58 -8.66
CA ASN A 119 -21.12 23.37 -9.47
C ASN A 119 -20.39 24.02 -10.66
N LEU A 120 -21.14 24.73 -11.50
CA LEU A 120 -20.61 25.36 -12.70
C LEU A 120 -19.50 26.38 -12.42
N GLN A 121 -19.61 27.14 -11.32
CA GLN A 121 -18.55 28.09 -10.92
C GLN A 121 -17.24 27.38 -10.55
N VAL A 122 -17.33 26.24 -9.86
CA VAL A 122 -16.17 25.41 -9.54
C VAL A 122 -15.54 24.84 -10.81
N MET A 123 -16.37 24.40 -11.77
CA MET A 123 -15.89 23.98 -13.09
C MET A 123 -15.14 25.10 -13.81
N TYR A 124 -15.67 26.33 -13.79
CA TYR A 124 -15.06 27.50 -14.42
C TYR A 124 -13.69 27.81 -13.83
N ASN A 125 -13.58 27.76 -12.50
CA ASN A 125 -12.33 28.04 -11.80
C ASN A 125 -11.23 26.99 -12.07
N ILE A 126 -11.60 25.73 -12.35
CA ILE A 126 -10.63 24.63 -12.50
C ILE A 126 -10.25 24.38 -13.96
N VAL A 127 -11.23 24.36 -14.87
CA VAL A 127 -11.00 24.01 -16.29
C VAL A 127 -11.30 25.15 -17.26
N GLY A 128 -11.65 26.34 -16.74
CA GLY A 128 -12.04 27.50 -17.53
C GLY A 128 -13.51 27.47 -17.92
N GLU A 129 -14.08 28.64 -18.19
CA GLU A 129 -15.42 28.79 -18.77
C GLU A 129 -15.41 28.30 -20.22
N LYS A 130 -16.38 27.44 -20.56
CA LYS A 130 -16.52 26.83 -21.88
C LYS A 130 -17.99 26.61 -22.21
N GLN A 131 -18.32 26.68 -23.49
CA GLN A 131 -19.66 26.36 -23.98
C GLN A 131 -20.01 24.88 -23.80
N TYR A 132 -19.02 23.99 -23.91
CA TYR A 132 -19.17 22.55 -23.69
C TYR A 132 -17.95 21.99 -22.96
N TYR A 133 -18.19 21.07 -22.02
CA TYR A 133 -17.14 20.33 -21.31
C TYR A 133 -16.98 18.94 -21.92
N THR A 134 -15.73 18.48 -22.00
CA THR A 134 -15.39 17.18 -22.59
C THR A 134 -14.93 16.18 -21.53
N ILE A 135 -14.87 14.90 -21.90
CA ILE A 135 -14.25 13.85 -21.06
C ILE A 135 -12.79 14.20 -20.72
N GLN A 136 -12.07 14.92 -21.59
CA GLN A 136 -10.69 15.34 -21.31
C GLN A 136 -10.64 16.42 -20.22
N ASP A 137 -11.66 17.27 -20.11
CA ASP A 137 -11.80 18.21 -19.00
C ASP A 137 -12.09 17.47 -17.69
N ALA A 138 -12.94 16.45 -17.73
CA ALA A 138 -13.20 15.59 -16.57
C ALA A 138 -11.92 14.91 -16.03
N LYS A 139 -10.98 14.52 -16.91
CA LYS A 139 -9.68 13.93 -16.51
C LYS A 139 -8.77 14.88 -15.74
N LYS A 140 -9.04 16.20 -15.71
CA LYS A 140 -8.30 17.14 -14.87
C LYS A 140 -8.75 17.09 -13.40
N PHE A 141 -9.96 16.60 -13.15
CA PHE A 141 -10.50 16.33 -11.82
C PHE A 141 -10.10 14.91 -11.38
N LYS A 142 -8.80 14.66 -11.18
CA LYS A 142 -8.37 13.41 -10.55
C LYS A 142 -8.45 13.54 -9.03
N SER A 143 -9.58 13.20 -8.44
CA SER A 143 -9.59 12.67 -7.07
C SER A 143 -8.99 11.27 -7.15
N GLY A 144 -7.85 11.01 -6.50
CA GLY A 144 -7.16 9.73 -6.57
C GLY A 144 -8.08 8.55 -6.23
N SER A 145 -8.53 7.81 -7.25
CA SER A 145 -9.14 6.47 -7.18
C SER A 145 -9.43 5.98 -8.60
N THR A 146 -8.38 5.66 -9.36
CA THR A 146 -8.49 4.76 -10.52
C THR A 146 -7.15 4.04 -10.70
N HIS A 147 -7.08 2.84 -10.12
CA HIS A 147 -6.20 1.75 -10.54
C HIS A 147 -7.08 0.53 -10.75
#